data_AF-A0A6C0ENF8-F1
#
_entry.id   AF-A0A6C0ENF8-F1
#
_cell.length_a   1.000
_cell.length_b   1.000
_cell.length_c   1.000
_cell.angle_alpha   90.00
_cell.angle_beta   90.00
_cell.angle_gamma   90.00
#
_symmetry.space_group_name_H-M   'P 1'
#
loop_
_entity.id
_entity.type
_entity.pdbx_description
1 polymer ?
#
loop_
_entity_poly.entity_id
_entity_poly.type
_entity_poly.pdbx_seq_one_letter_code
_entity_poly.pdbx_strand_id
1 'polypeptide(L)'
;MREDTSLLYFMADLEEFMHCVERKNGLIDYFSSLTTSRYTYENTFKFHEEMMIENILYLMENQKIIFFQMGVPDYMTSETPQKRVYDAHALCIIMIPRKDSYDCYYINSHGHTINMQHHYEFIISSKRTRKMKLSEPADVVFMKALVAHINNKSDIKVNYDGTSKHTYRGANLQAGDAYGVCFIYPLLIWYHFGKLYTKSQVLETEFGKIEVPTGKSLMKSGKFTHFVESMFWKFCPKHFEILCHQHSLGVPQQKFSQAMETHLEKDTYRFVKMLIGPYISYIQQPGFKQKIK
;
A
#
# COMPACT_ATOMS: atom_id res chain seq x y z
N MET A 1 2.49 19.90 4.30
CA MET A 1 2.03 18.50 4.15
C MET A 1 0.52 18.36 4.37
N ARG A 2 -0.04 18.77 5.52
CA ARG A 2 -1.49 18.67 5.75
C ARG A 2 -2.34 19.34 4.66
N GLU A 3 -1.87 20.44 4.09
CA GLU A 3 -2.55 21.17 3.00
C GLU A 3 -2.14 20.68 1.61
N ASP A 4 -1.05 19.92 1.49
CA ASP A 4 -0.44 19.48 0.22
C ASP A 4 -0.75 18.03 -0.09
N THR A 5 -1.45 17.32 0.81
CA THR A 5 -1.68 15.88 0.71
C THR A 5 -3.14 15.58 0.99
N SER A 6 -3.75 14.79 0.10
CA SER A 6 -5.13 14.33 0.22
C SER A 6 -5.15 12.83 0.44
N LEU A 7 -5.84 12.39 1.49
CA LEU A 7 -6.11 10.99 1.77
C LEU A 7 -7.46 10.63 1.15
N LEU A 8 -7.43 9.66 0.25
CA LEU A 8 -8.57 9.10 -0.43
C LEU A 8 -8.73 7.63 -0.03
N TYR A 9 -9.97 7.15 0.05
CA TYR A 9 -10.29 5.74 0.25
C TYR A 9 -11.18 5.24 -0.88
N PHE A 10 -10.87 4.07 -1.45
CA PHE A 10 -11.75 3.42 -2.40
C PHE A 10 -11.67 1.90 -2.26
N MET A 11 -12.69 1.21 -2.77
CA MET A 11 -12.68 -0.24 -2.91
C MET A 11 -12.62 -0.60 -4.39
N ALA A 12 -11.87 -1.63 -4.72
CA ALA A 12 -11.79 -2.16 -6.07
C ALA A 12 -12.18 -3.63 -6.06
N ASP A 13 -13.18 -3.98 -6.87
CA ASP A 13 -13.57 -5.35 -7.15
C ASP A 13 -12.61 -5.92 -8.19
N LEU A 14 -11.66 -6.74 -7.74
CA LEU A 14 -10.60 -7.30 -8.58
C LEU A 14 -11.13 -8.41 -9.49
N GLU A 15 -12.18 -9.13 -9.11
CA GLU A 15 -12.86 -10.14 -9.90
C GLU A 15 -13.50 -9.51 -11.14
N GLU A 16 -14.29 -8.44 -10.96
CA GLU A 16 -14.89 -7.68 -12.05
C GLU A 16 -13.80 -7.10 -12.96
N PHE A 17 -12.76 -6.49 -12.37
CA PHE A 17 -11.61 -5.99 -13.11
C PHE A 17 -10.97 -7.09 -13.97
N MET A 18 -10.70 -8.25 -13.39
CA MET A 18 -10.06 -9.36 -14.09
C MET A 18 -10.95 -9.93 -15.18
N HIS A 19 -12.27 -9.94 -14.99
CA HIS A 19 -13.20 -10.24 -16.07
C HIS A 19 -13.16 -9.22 -17.21
N CYS A 20 -12.97 -7.92 -16.92
CA CYS A 20 -12.76 -6.90 -17.96
C CYS A 20 -11.44 -7.11 -18.71
N VAL A 21 -10.36 -7.44 -18.00
CA VAL A 21 -9.06 -7.77 -18.61
C VAL A 21 -9.17 -8.99 -19.52
N GLU A 22 -9.81 -10.07 -19.05
CA GLU A 22 -9.98 -11.30 -19.82
C GLU A 22 -10.80 -11.06 -21.10
N ARG A 23 -11.91 -10.32 -20.99
CA ARG A 23 -12.77 -9.97 -22.12
C ARG A 23 -12.16 -8.92 -23.05
N LYS A 24 -11.08 -8.25 -22.62
CA LYS A 24 -10.47 -7.08 -23.27
C LYS A 24 -11.49 -5.96 -23.56
N ASN A 25 -12.46 -5.81 -22.67
CA ASN A 25 -13.55 -4.84 -22.79
C ASN A 25 -14.05 -4.42 -21.39
N GLY A 26 -14.71 -3.27 -21.28
CA GLY A 26 -15.34 -2.79 -20.04
C GLY A 26 -14.39 -2.15 -19.03
N LEU A 27 -13.08 -2.08 -19.30
CA LEU A 27 -12.12 -1.42 -18.41
C LEU A 27 -12.43 0.08 -18.21
N ILE A 28 -12.93 0.75 -19.25
CA ILE A 28 -13.32 2.17 -19.16
C ILE A 28 -14.49 2.32 -18.20
N ASP A 29 -15.51 1.49 -18.34
CA ASP A 29 -16.72 1.54 -17.51
C ASP A 29 -16.38 1.17 -16.06
N TYR A 30 -15.56 0.14 -15.87
CA TYR A 30 -15.07 -0.28 -14.55
C TYR A 30 -14.40 0.88 -13.82
N PHE A 31 -13.40 1.54 -14.42
CA PHE A 31 -12.73 2.66 -13.73
C PHE A 31 -13.62 3.89 -13.60
N SER A 32 -14.55 4.10 -14.53
CA SER A 32 -15.49 5.23 -14.50
C SER A 32 -16.59 5.06 -13.45
N SER A 33 -16.85 3.84 -12.98
CA SER A 33 -17.86 3.57 -11.94
C SER A 33 -17.31 3.64 -10.52
N LEU A 34 -15.98 3.58 -10.35
CA LEU A 34 -15.36 3.61 -9.02
C LEU A 34 -15.61 4.96 -8.33
N THR A 35 -16.09 4.89 -7.10
CA THR A 35 -16.19 6.03 -6.19
C THR A 35 -15.01 6.04 -5.22
N THR A 36 -14.71 7.22 -4.69
CA THR A 36 -13.77 7.39 -3.60
C THR A 36 -14.38 8.27 -2.52
N SER A 37 -13.87 8.13 -1.30
CA SER A 37 -14.25 8.97 -0.19
C SER A 37 -13.06 9.71 0.40
N ARG A 38 -13.32 10.89 0.96
CA ARG A 38 -12.32 11.70 1.65
C ARG A 38 -12.92 12.52 2.78
N TYR A 39 -12.06 12.93 3.69
CA TYR A 39 -12.39 13.90 4.72
C TYR A 39 -11.70 15.23 4.44
N THR A 40 -12.45 16.33 4.48
CA THR A 40 -11.89 17.69 4.50
C THR A 40 -12.11 18.32 5.87
N TYR A 41 -11.25 19.29 6.25
CA TYR A 41 -11.35 19.99 7.54
C TYR A 41 -11.58 21.48 7.31
N GLU A 42 -12.77 21.95 7.68
CA GLU A 42 -13.17 23.36 7.69
C GLU A 42 -13.85 23.66 9.03
N ASN A 43 -13.05 23.83 10.08
CA ASN A 43 -13.46 23.88 11.50
C ASN A 43 -14.04 22.55 12.04
N THR A 44 -14.72 21.77 11.21
CA THR A 44 -15.17 20.40 11.45
C THR A 44 -14.73 19.48 10.31
N PHE A 45 -14.64 18.17 10.59
CA PHE A 45 -14.41 17.18 9.53
C PHE A 45 -15.71 16.94 8.75
N LYS A 46 -15.63 17.08 7.42
CA LYS A 46 -16.72 16.78 6.49
C LYS A 46 -16.33 15.56 5.66
N PHE A 47 -17.26 14.60 5.56
CA PHE A 47 -17.12 13.41 4.71
C PHE A 47 -17.69 13.71 3.33
N HIS A 48 -16.99 13.27 2.29
CA HIS A 48 -17.40 13.38 0.90
C HIS A 48 -17.24 12.03 0.22
N GLU A 49 -18.20 11.68 -0.64
CA GLU A 49 -18.11 10.58 -1.58
C GLU A 49 -18.25 11.15 -2.99
N GLU A 50 -17.28 10.85 -3.86
CA GLU A 50 -17.10 11.48 -5.16
C GLU A 50 -16.62 10.43 -6.17
N MET A 51 -16.75 10.70 -7.48
CA MET A 51 -16.20 9.83 -8.51
C MET A 51 -14.66 9.80 -8.41
N MET A 52 -14.06 8.60 -8.37
CA MET A 52 -12.63 8.44 -8.09
C MET A 52 -11.76 9.15 -9.13
N ILE A 53 -12.03 8.94 -10.42
CA ILE A 53 -11.23 9.51 -11.50
C ILE A 53 -11.34 11.04 -11.52
N GLU A 54 -12.53 11.61 -11.35
CA GLU A 54 -12.71 13.07 -11.31
C GLU A 54 -11.95 13.70 -10.14
N ASN A 55 -11.96 13.05 -8.98
CA ASN A 55 -11.21 13.49 -7.80
C ASN A 55 -9.70 13.47 -8.04
N ILE A 56 -9.19 12.40 -8.68
CA ILE A 56 -7.78 12.30 -9.07
C ILE A 56 -7.40 13.47 -9.98
N LEU A 57 -8.18 13.73 -11.02
CA LEU A 57 -7.90 14.81 -11.98
C LEU A 57 -7.88 16.17 -11.29
N TYR A 58 -8.89 16.47 -10.47
CA TYR A 58 -8.96 17.70 -9.69
C TYR A 58 -7.74 17.88 -8.77
N LEU A 59 -7.35 16.84 -8.03
CA LEU A 59 -6.19 16.89 -7.15
C LEU A 59 -4.87 17.02 -7.93
N MET A 60 -4.79 16.40 -9.11
CA MET A 60 -3.63 16.50 -9.99
C MET A 60 -3.40 17.92 -10.48
N GLU A 61 -4.46 18.59 -10.94
CA GLU A 61 -4.46 20.01 -11.36
C GLU A 61 -4.02 20.94 -10.22
N ASN A 62 -4.41 20.62 -8.99
CA ASN A 62 -4.04 21.36 -7.78
C ASN A 62 -2.67 20.97 -7.19
N GLN A 63 -1.87 20.18 -7.93
CA GLN A 63 -0.53 19.73 -7.53
C GLN A 63 -0.49 19.06 -6.14
N LYS A 64 -1.55 18.33 -5.77
CA LYS A 64 -1.62 17.65 -4.46
C LYS A 64 -0.94 16.29 -4.52
N ILE A 65 -0.27 15.90 -3.43
CA ILE A 65 0.06 14.49 -3.21
C ILE A 65 -1.24 13.74 -2.95
N ILE A 66 -1.50 12.68 -3.70
CA ILE A 66 -2.69 11.85 -3.54
C ILE A 66 -2.28 10.55 -2.89
N PHE A 67 -2.81 10.25 -1.70
CA PHE A 67 -2.58 9.00 -1.00
C PHE A 67 -3.90 8.23 -0.97
N PHE A 68 -3.90 7.03 -1.55
CA PHE A 68 -5.04 6.13 -1.49
C PHE A 68 -4.81 5.04 -0.46
N GLN A 69 -5.84 4.77 0.31
CA GLN A 69 -6.08 3.48 0.94
C GLN A 69 -7.07 2.72 0.06
N MET A 70 -6.66 1.56 -0.42
CA MET A 70 -7.43 0.73 -1.33
C MET A 70 -7.84 -0.56 -0.61
N GLY A 71 -9.14 -0.80 -0.50
CA GLY A 71 -9.67 -2.11 -0.11
C GLY A 71 -9.90 -2.99 -1.34
N VAL A 72 -9.56 -4.27 -1.23
CA VAL A 72 -9.79 -5.26 -2.30
C VAL A 72 -10.46 -6.47 -1.67
N PRO A 73 -11.80 -6.53 -1.67
CA PRO A 73 -12.55 -7.59 -0.96
C PRO A 73 -12.32 -8.98 -1.56
N ASP A 74 -11.85 -9.04 -2.79
CA ASP A 74 -11.74 -10.21 -3.65
C ASP A 74 -10.30 -10.40 -4.17
N TYR A 75 -9.32 -10.16 -3.32
CA TYR A 75 -7.92 -10.05 -3.72
C TYR A 75 -7.30 -11.41 -4.11
N MET A 76 -7.50 -12.43 -3.28
CA MET A 76 -6.99 -13.79 -3.49
C MET A 76 -8.07 -14.81 -3.14
N THR A 77 -7.84 -16.07 -3.51
CA THR A 77 -8.67 -17.19 -3.09
C THR A 77 -8.00 -17.97 -1.97
N SER A 78 -8.78 -18.33 -0.95
CA SER A 78 -8.41 -19.33 0.04
C SER A 78 -9.38 -20.51 0.04
N GLU A 79 -8.88 -21.65 0.49
CA GLU A 79 -9.68 -22.86 0.69
C GLU A 79 -9.90 -23.10 2.18
N THR A 80 -11.18 -23.13 2.57
CA THR A 80 -11.61 -23.59 3.90
C THR A 80 -12.17 -25.01 3.78
N PRO A 81 -12.30 -25.78 4.89
CA PRO A 81 -12.88 -27.12 4.84
C PRO A 81 -14.29 -27.17 4.22
N GLN A 82 -15.04 -26.07 4.27
CA GLN A 82 -16.43 -26.00 3.80
C GLN A 82 -16.57 -25.40 2.39
N LYS A 83 -15.69 -24.47 2.00
CA LYS A 83 -15.80 -23.73 0.74
C LYS A 83 -14.51 -23.01 0.36
N ARG A 84 -14.40 -22.67 -0.92
CA ARG A 84 -13.49 -21.63 -1.40
C ARG A 84 -14.11 -20.26 -1.22
N VAL A 85 -13.31 -19.30 -0.77
CA VAL A 85 -13.72 -17.92 -0.55
C VAL A 85 -12.67 -16.99 -1.11
N TYR A 86 -13.09 -15.77 -1.42
CA TYR A 86 -12.14 -14.71 -1.62
C TYR A 86 -11.69 -14.14 -0.27
N ASP A 87 -10.41 -13.82 -0.19
CA ASP A 87 -9.79 -13.10 0.92
C ASP A 87 -9.69 -11.62 0.55
N ALA A 88 -10.08 -10.77 1.51
CA ALA A 88 -9.93 -9.35 1.40
C ALA A 88 -8.50 -8.90 1.73
N HIS A 89 -8.06 -7.82 1.09
CA HIS A 89 -6.76 -7.22 1.35
C HIS A 89 -6.82 -5.69 1.34
N ALA A 90 -5.79 -5.06 1.90
CA ALA A 90 -5.69 -3.61 1.98
C ALA A 90 -4.33 -3.12 1.48
N LEU A 91 -4.34 -2.09 0.64
CA LEU A 91 -3.22 -1.66 -0.18
C LEU A 91 -3.06 -0.13 -0.13
N CYS A 92 -1.91 0.37 -0.59
CA CYS A 92 -1.69 1.81 -0.76
C CYS A 92 -1.30 2.17 -2.20
N ILE A 93 -1.80 3.30 -2.66
CA ILE A 93 -1.29 3.98 -3.86
C ILE A 93 -0.88 5.41 -3.46
N ILE A 94 0.26 5.87 -3.94
CA ILE A 94 0.75 7.23 -3.67
C ILE A 94 1.09 7.89 -5.01
N MET A 95 0.41 8.98 -5.34
CA MET A 95 0.71 9.80 -6.52
C MET A 95 1.39 11.09 -6.06
N ILE A 96 2.60 11.35 -6.58
CA ILE A 96 3.42 12.48 -6.18
C ILE A 96 3.63 13.41 -7.38
N PRO A 97 3.35 14.72 -7.25
CA PRO A 97 3.58 15.67 -8.33
C PRO A 97 5.06 15.80 -8.66
N ARG A 98 5.34 15.86 -9.95
CA ARG A 98 6.58 16.32 -10.57
C ARG A 98 6.30 17.64 -11.29
N LYS A 99 7.30 18.15 -12.02
CA LYS A 99 7.17 19.45 -12.70
C LYS A 99 5.96 19.48 -13.65
N ASP A 100 5.86 18.46 -14.52
CA ASP A 100 4.86 18.40 -15.60
C ASP A 100 4.16 17.03 -15.65
N SER A 101 4.26 16.25 -14.57
CA SER A 101 3.75 14.87 -14.50
C SER A 101 3.54 14.44 -13.05
N TYR A 102 3.10 13.20 -12.83
CA TYR A 102 3.06 12.53 -11.54
C TYR A 102 3.85 11.23 -11.59
N ASP A 103 4.49 10.86 -10.48
CA ASP A 103 4.93 9.48 -10.29
C ASP A 103 3.94 8.76 -9.38
N CYS A 104 3.52 7.56 -9.77
CA CYS A 104 2.62 6.71 -9.02
C CYS A 104 3.40 5.56 -8.37
N TYR A 105 3.14 5.32 -7.10
CA TYR A 105 3.80 4.30 -6.29
C TYR A 105 2.76 3.38 -5.68
N TYR A 106 3.06 2.09 -5.63
CA TYR A 106 2.17 1.04 -5.16
C TYR A 106 2.80 0.26 -4.01
N ILE A 107 2.05 0.07 -2.93
CA ILE A 107 2.49 -0.70 -1.75
C ILE A 107 1.46 -1.78 -1.44
N ASN A 108 1.94 -3.02 -1.49
CA ASN A 108 1.29 -4.18 -0.92
C ASN A 108 2.16 -4.71 0.23
N SER A 109 1.60 -4.89 1.43
CA SER A 109 2.34 -5.37 2.61
C SER A 109 2.93 -6.78 2.44
N HIS A 110 2.46 -7.55 1.46
CA HIS A 110 3.06 -8.80 1.02
C HIS A 110 4.46 -8.64 0.39
N GLY A 111 4.88 -7.41 0.05
CA GLY A 111 6.24 -7.11 -0.40
C GLY A 111 6.63 -7.86 -1.67
N HIS A 112 7.80 -8.48 -1.68
CA HIS A 112 8.31 -9.22 -2.85
C HIS A 112 7.42 -10.39 -3.28
N THR A 113 6.58 -10.92 -2.40
CA THR A 113 5.75 -12.11 -2.69
C THR A 113 4.67 -11.87 -3.75
N ILE A 114 4.31 -10.60 -4.01
CA ILE A 114 3.42 -10.24 -5.13
C ILE A 114 3.97 -10.73 -6.48
N ASN A 115 5.30 -10.88 -6.59
CA ASN A 115 5.95 -11.35 -7.81
C ASN A 115 5.62 -12.80 -8.16
N MET A 116 5.02 -13.55 -7.23
CA MET A 116 4.62 -14.93 -7.47
C MET A 116 3.20 -15.04 -8.04
N GLN A 117 2.43 -13.95 -8.04
CA GLN A 117 1.01 -13.93 -8.40
C GLN A 117 0.80 -13.65 -9.91
N HIS A 118 1.38 -14.48 -10.77
CA HIS A 118 1.20 -14.41 -12.23
C HIS A 118 -0.10 -15.06 -12.73
N HIS A 119 -1.12 -15.12 -11.88
CA HIS A 119 -2.44 -15.60 -12.22
C HIS A 119 -3.49 -14.99 -11.28
N TYR A 120 -4.73 -14.96 -11.75
CA TYR A 120 -5.90 -14.70 -10.92
C TYR A 120 -6.79 -15.95 -10.87
N GLU A 121 -7.38 -16.25 -9.72
CA GLU A 121 -8.28 -17.39 -9.56
C GLU A 121 -9.72 -16.94 -9.42
N PHE A 122 -10.57 -17.33 -10.37
CA PHE A 122 -12.02 -17.14 -10.27
C PHE A 122 -12.67 -18.31 -9.54
N ILE A 123 -13.54 -18.04 -8.58
CA ILE A 123 -14.39 -19.06 -7.94
C ILE A 123 -15.59 -19.35 -8.84
N ILE A 124 -15.69 -20.57 -9.37
CA ILE A 124 -16.85 -21.02 -10.17
C ILE A 124 -17.93 -21.61 -9.26
N SER A 125 -17.51 -22.36 -8.25
CA SER A 125 -18.39 -22.94 -7.24
C SER A 125 -17.60 -23.22 -5.96
N SER A 126 -18.27 -23.67 -4.90
CA SER A 126 -17.63 -24.01 -3.62
C SER A 126 -16.45 -25.00 -3.72
N LYS A 127 -16.36 -25.77 -4.83
CA LYS A 127 -15.33 -26.79 -5.09
C LYS A 127 -14.54 -26.57 -6.38
N ARG A 128 -14.80 -25.51 -7.16
CA ARG A 128 -14.15 -25.31 -8.46
C ARG A 128 -13.64 -23.89 -8.60
N THR A 129 -12.39 -23.78 -9.04
CA THR A 129 -11.77 -22.52 -9.43
C THR A 129 -11.27 -22.60 -10.88
N ARG A 130 -11.10 -21.45 -11.51
CA ARG A 130 -10.46 -21.31 -12.82
C ARG A 130 -9.36 -20.28 -12.73
N LYS A 131 -8.16 -20.66 -13.19
CA LYS A 131 -7.01 -19.76 -13.21
C LYS A 131 -6.94 -19.02 -14.54
N MET A 132 -6.82 -17.70 -14.49
CA MET A 132 -6.44 -16.84 -15.60
C MET A 132 -4.96 -16.53 -15.47
N LYS A 133 -4.16 -16.92 -16.48
CA LYS A 133 -2.73 -16.61 -16.50
C LYS A 133 -2.49 -15.15 -16.87
N LEU A 134 -1.55 -14.50 -16.19
CA LEU A 134 -1.17 -13.11 -16.43
C LEU A 134 0.31 -13.02 -16.84
N SER A 135 0.64 -12.06 -17.70
CA SER A 135 2.03 -11.79 -18.11
C SER A 135 2.84 -11.12 -17.00
N GLU A 136 2.16 -10.45 -16.09
CA GLU A 136 2.73 -9.72 -14.95
C GLU A 136 1.91 -10.05 -13.68
N PRO A 137 2.41 -9.73 -12.48
CA PRO A 137 1.61 -9.85 -11.27
C PRO A 137 0.26 -9.12 -11.36
N ALA A 138 -0.79 -9.70 -10.77
CA ALA A 138 -2.15 -9.14 -10.77
C ALA A 138 -2.20 -7.66 -10.36
N ASP A 139 -1.52 -7.31 -9.28
CA ASP A 139 -1.35 -5.94 -8.79
C ASP A 139 -0.76 -5.00 -9.85
N VAL A 140 0.26 -5.45 -10.58
CA VAL A 140 0.91 -4.64 -11.62
C VAL A 140 -0.01 -4.45 -12.82
N VAL A 141 -0.77 -5.48 -13.20
CA VAL A 141 -1.78 -5.38 -14.27
C VAL A 141 -2.85 -4.35 -13.91
N PHE A 142 -3.38 -4.41 -12.67
CA PHE A 142 -4.35 -3.43 -12.17
C PHE A 142 -3.79 -2.01 -12.22
N MET A 143 -2.60 -1.80 -11.64
CA MET A 143 -1.99 -0.47 -11.56
C MET A 143 -1.67 0.13 -12.93
N LYS A 144 -1.20 -0.69 -13.90
CA LYS A 144 -0.97 -0.22 -15.28
C LYS A 144 -2.29 0.17 -15.96
N ALA A 145 -3.35 -0.60 -15.77
CA ALA A 145 -4.66 -0.29 -16.34
C ALA A 145 -5.26 1.00 -15.73
N LEU A 146 -5.16 1.19 -14.41
CA LEU A 146 -5.58 2.41 -13.73
C LEU A 146 -4.83 3.63 -14.24
N VAL A 147 -3.50 3.56 -14.31
CA VAL A 147 -2.66 4.66 -14.81
C VAL A 147 -2.94 4.96 -16.28
N ALA A 148 -3.15 3.95 -17.12
CA ALA A 148 -3.54 4.15 -18.50
C ALA A 148 -4.90 4.87 -18.60
N HIS A 149 -5.87 4.50 -17.78
CA HIS A 149 -7.18 5.17 -17.74
C HIS A 149 -7.05 6.65 -17.35
N ILE A 150 -6.28 6.97 -16.30
CA ILE A 150 -6.03 8.35 -15.89
C ILE A 150 -5.34 9.14 -17.01
N ASN A 151 -4.31 8.56 -17.63
CA ASN A 151 -3.54 9.20 -18.71
C ASN A 151 -4.35 9.47 -19.99
N ASN A 152 -5.43 8.71 -20.22
CA ASN A 152 -6.37 8.96 -21.32
C ASN A 152 -7.34 10.09 -21.02
N LYS A 153 -7.50 10.48 -19.75
CA LYS A 153 -8.45 11.50 -19.27
C LYS A 153 -7.77 12.80 -18.84
N SER A 154 -6.44 12.82 -18.71
CA SER A 154 -5.67 13.97 -18.24
C SER A 154 -4.56 14.37 -19.21
N ASP A 155 -4.30 15.67 -19.31
CA ASP A 155 -3.08 16.18 -19.94
C ASP A 155 -1.84 15.95 -19.05
N ILE A 156 -2.02 15.96 -17.73
CA ILE A 156 -0.96 15.66 -16.77
C ILE A 156 -0.75 14.15 -16.72
N LYS A 157 0.43 13.67 -17.14
CA LYS A 157 0.69 12.23 -17.21
C LYS A 157 1.15 11.66 -15.88
N VAL A 158 0.70 10.45 -15.57
CA VAL A 158 1.07 9.63 -14.43
C VAL A 158 2.02 8.53 -14.90
N ASN A 159 3.17 8.41 -14.24
CA ASN A 159 4.19 7.42 -14.52
C ASN A 159 4.08 6.25 -13.55
N TYR A 160 3.93 5.04 -14.09
CA TYR A 160 4.05 3.78 -13.35
C TYR A 160 4.56 2.70 -14.31
N ASP A 161 5.63 2.02 -13.93
CA ASP A 161 6.27 0.99 -14.78
C ASP A 161 6.22 -0.42 -14.17
N GLY A 162 5.67 -0.57 -12.95
CA GLY A 162 5.62 -1.83 -12.23
C GLY A 162 6.97 -2.33 -11.68
N THR A 163 8.06 -1.58 -11.87
CA THR A 163 9.40 -1.96 -11.39
C THR A 163 9.55 -1.65 -9.89
N SER A 164 10.64 -2.09 -9.27
CA SER A 164 10.95 -1.78 -7.86
C SER A 164 11.10 -0.28 -7.57
N LYS A 165 11.23 0.57 -8.61
CA LYS A 165 11.21 2.03 -8.48
C LYS A 165 9.84 2.54 -8.01
N HIS A 166 8.75 1.93 -8.48
CA HIS A 166 7.38 2.36 -8.23
C HIS A 166 6.57 1.35 -7.42
N THR A 167 7.00 0.09 -7.37
CA THR A 167 6.30 -1.01 -6.69
C THR A 167 7.12 -1.47 -5.49
N TYR A 168 6.52 -1.49 -4.31
CA TYR A 168 7.17 -2.04 -3.13
C TYR A 168 7.42 -3.54 -3.31
N ARG A 169 8.70 -3.93 -3.36
CA ARG A 169 9.16 -5.33 -3.49
C ARG A 169 10.17 -5.68 -2.40
N GLY A 170 10.03 -5.05 -1.23
CA GLY A 170 10.87 -5.29 -0.05
C GLY A 170 10.41 -6.51 0.74
N ALA A 171 10.72 -6.49 2.04
CA ALA A 171 10.29 -7.52 2.98
C ALA A 171 8.78 -7.74 2.88
N ASN A 172 8.35 -9.01 2.93
CA ASN A 172 6.96 -9.32 3.25
C ASN A 172 6.69 -8.86 4.69
N LEU A 173 6.05 -7.71 4.83
CA LEU A 173 5.78 -7.12 6.14
C LEU A 173 4.75 -7.96 6.91
N GLN A 174 3.97 -8.78 6.22
CA GLN A 174 3.03 -9.73 6.80
C GLN A 174 3.65 -11.11 7.03
N ALA A 175 4.97 -11.26 6.90
CA ALA A 175 5.60 -12.52 7.22
C ALA A 175 5.41 -12.82 8.72
N GLY A 176 4.72 -13.91 9.02
CA GLY A 176 4.30 -14.25 10.40
C GLY A 176 2.91 -13.74 10.83
N ASP A 177 2.17 -13.05 9.95
CA ASP A 177 0.76 -12.70 10.18
C ASP A 177 -0.16 -13.86 9.77
N ALA A 178 -0.69 -14.57 10.77
CA ALA A 178 -1.73 -15.58 10.59
C ALA A 178 -3.12 -15.10 11.07
N TYR A 179 -3.26 -13.80 11.35
CA TYR A 179 -4.44 -13.22 12.00
C TYR A 179 -5.21 -12.25 11.10
N GLY A 180 -4.74 -12.02 9.87
CA GLY A 180 -5.44 -11.20 8.88
C GLY A 180 -5.42 -9.71 9.23
N VAL A 181 -4.31 -9.19 9.77
CA VAL A 181 -4.21 -7.78 10.17
C VAL A 181 -3.79 -6.85 9.03
N CYS A 182 -3.92 -7.27 7.77
CA CYS A 182 -3.53 -6.51 6.57
C CYS A 182 -4.09 -5.07 6.54
N PHE A 183 -5.30 -4.88 7.08
CA PHE A 183 -5.98 -3.58 7.12
C PHE A 183 -5.20 -2.49 7.90
N ILE A 184 -4.26 -2.87 8.79
CA ILE A 184 -3.51 -1.89 9.59
C ILE A 184 -2.38 -1.21 8.80
N TYR A 185 -1.83 -1.89 7.79
CA TYR A 185 -0.65 -1.40 7.08
C TYR A 185 -0.93 -0.06 6.37
N PRO A 186 -2.05 0.13 5.65
CA PRO A 186 -2.31 1.42 5.01
C PRO A 186 -2.44 2.60 5.99
N LEU A 187 -2.92 2.35 7.21
CA LEU A 187 -3.02 3.37 8.25
C LEU A 187 -1.63 3.75 8.80
N LEU A 188 -0.78 2.76 9.05
CA LEU A 188 0.60 2.99 9.50
C LEU A 188 1.42 3.69 8.42
N ILE A 189 1.32 3.24 7.17
CA ILE A 189 2.02 3.87 6.04
C ILE A 189 1.57 5.32 5.89
N TRP A 190 0.27 5.61 5.93
CA TRP A 190 -0.24 6.98 5.88
C TRP A 190 0.35 7.85 6.99
N TYR A 191 0.28 7.40 8.24
CA TYR A 191 0.79 8.14 9.39
C TYR A 191 2.30 8.42 9.28
N HIS A 192 3.08 7.40 8.91
CA HIS A 192 4.53 7.53 8.78
C HIS A 192 4.94 8.32 7.53
N PHE A 193 4.22 8.22 6.42
CA PHE A 193 4.38 9.09 5.25
C PHE A 193 4.20 10.56 5.66
N GLY A 194 3.12 10.84 6.41
CA GLY A 194 2.80 12.12 7.03
C GLY A 194 3.95 12.76 7.83
N LYS A 195 4.78 11.91 8.46
CA LYS A 195 5.87 12.33 9.35
C LYS A 195 7.23 12.38 8.65
N LEU A 196 7.50 11.43 7.75
CA LEU A 196 8.83 11.12 7.24
C LEU A 196 9.04 11.53 5.78
N TYR A 197 7.99 11.91 5.05
CA TYR A 197 8.14 12.26 3.64
C TYR A 197 9.05 13.49 3.44
N THR A 198 8.93 14.53 4.27
CA THR A 198 9.74 15.76 4.18
C THR A 198 10.78 15.91 5.29
N LYS A 199 10.81 15.01 6.28
CA LYS A 199 11.73 15.09 7.42
C LYS A 199 12.58 13.83 7.51
N SER A 200 13.88 13.99 7.73
CA SER A 200 14.75 12.86 8.06
C SER A 200 14.38 12.34 9.44
N GLN A 201 14.76 11.09 9.71
CA GLN A 201 14.69 10.53 11.05
C GLN A 201 16.09 10.14 11.50
N VAL A 202 16.40 10.48 12.75
CA VAL A 202 17.61 10.00 13.42
C VAL A 202 17.19 8.87 14.34
N LEU A 203 17.84 7.73 14.17
CA LEU A 203 17.67 6.54 14.98
C LEU A 203 18.88 6.44 15.90
N GLU A 204 18.63 6.54 17.20
CA GLU A 204 19.65 6.27 18.20
C GLU A 204 19.71 4.76 18.41
N THR A 205 20.86 4.17 18.06
CA THR A 205 21.12 2.73 18.22
C THR A 205 22.25 2.52 19.23
N GLU A 206 22.41 1.30 19.73
CA GLU A 206 23.51 0.94 20.65
C GLU A 206 24.91 1.11 20.01
N PHE A 207 24.98 1.25 18.69
CA PHE A 207 26.22 1.43 17.93
C PHE A 207 26.38 2.84 17.35
N GLY A 208 25.48 3.77 17.71
CA GLY A 208 25.54 5.17 17.29
C GLY A 208 24.27 5.66 16.60
N LYS A 209 24.34 6.89 16.08
CA LYS A 209 23.22 7.57 15.42
C LYS A 209 23.20 7.21 13.94
N ILE A 210 22.07 6.65 13.48
CA ILE A 210 21.81 6.37 12.07
C ILE A 210 20.82 7.41 11.56
N GLU A 211 21.24 8.23 10.59
CA GLU A 211 20.33 9.14 9.90
C GLU A 211 19.71 8.47 8.67
N VAL A 212 18.39 8.50 8.59
CA VAL A 212 17.62 8.04 7.44
C VAL A 212 17.17 9.27 6.65
N PRO A 213 17.51 9.37 5.35
CA PRO A 213 17.08 10.48 4.51
C PRO A 213 15.55 10.62 4.46
N THR A 214 15.08 11.81 4.05
CA THR A 214 13.64 12.06 3.84
C THR A 214 13.05 11.09 2.83
N GLY A 215 11.76 10.75 2.98
CA GLY A 215 11.04 9.95 2.00
C GLY A 215 11.09 10.55 0.59
N LYS A 216 10.97 11.88 0.48
CA LYS A 216 11.10 12.61 -0.78
C LYS A 216 12.45 12.34 -1.48
N SER A 217 13.55 12.35 -0.72
CA SER A 217 14.89 12.07 -1.26
C SER A 217 15.01 10.60 -1.69
N LEU A 218 14.57 9.68 -0.84
CA LEU A 218 14.61 8.24 -1.12
C LEU A 218 13.82 7.89 -2.37
N MET A 219 12.56 8.33 -2.47
CA MET A 219 11.70 8.08 -3.63
C MET A 219 12.25 8.71 -4.91
N LYS A 220 12.82 9.92 -4.85
CA LYS A 220 13.46 10.57 -6.02
C LYS A 220 14.69 9.79 -6.51
N SER A 221 15.44 9.18 -5.59
CA SER A 221 16.63 8.36 -5.90
C SER A 221 16.32 6.90 -6.26
N GLY A 222 15.04 6.53 -6.42
CA GLY A 222 14.62 5.15 -6.72
C GLY A 222 14.71 4.19 -5.53
N LYS A 223 14.97 4.69 -4.31
CA LYS A 223 15.04 3.90 -3.07
C LYS A 223 13.68 3.79 -2.39
N PHE A 224 12.63 3.53 -3.16
CA PHE A 224 11.26 3.48 -2.65
C PHE A 224 11.06 2.39 -1.60
N THR A 225 11.56 1.17 -1.85
CA THR A 225 11.54 0.07 -0.88
C THR A 225 12.15 0.45 0.47
N HIS A 226 13.30 1.13 0.44
CA HIS A 226 13.98 1.57 1.65
C HIS A 226 13.11 2.55 2.46
N PHE A 227 12.41 3.45 1.79
CA PHE A 227 11.50 4.38 2.46
C PHE A 227 10.35 3.65 3.15
N VAL A 228 9.70 2.71 2.46
CA VAL A 228 8.59 1.93 3.03
C VAL A 228 9.04 1.14 4.26
N GLU A 229 10.12 0.36 4.16
CA GLU A 229 10.62 -0.43 5.29
C GLU A 229 11.02 0.46 6.47
N SER A 230 11.56 1.66 6.21
CA SER A 230 11.94 2.62 7.27
C SER A 230 10.79 3.09 8.15
N MET A 231 9.55 2.93 7.69
CA MET A 231 8.35 3.20 8.48
C MET A 231 8.10 2.12 9.52
N PHE A 232 8.59 0.89 9.28
CA PHE A 232 8.26 -0.30 10.05
C PHE A 232 9.36 -0.75 11.02
N TRP A 233 10.59 -0.23 10.89
CA TRP A 233 11.72 -0.70 11.70
C TRP A 233 11.44 -0.64 13.19
N LYS A 234 10.84 0.43 13.72
CA LYS A 234 10.57 0.55 15.16
C LYS A 234 9.57 -0.48 15.70
N PHE A 235 8.82 -1.14 14.83
CA PHE A 235 7.91 -2.21 15.21
C PHE A 235 8.61 -3.57 15.24
N CYS A 236 9.77 -3.71 14.60
CA CYS A 236 10.56 -4.94 14.67
C CYS A 236 11.34 -5.01 16.00
N PRO A 237 11.14 -6.06 16.82
CA PRO A 237 11.86 -6.24 18.08
C PRO A 237 13.38 -6.22 17.93
N LYS A 238 13.90 -6.70 16.78
CA LYS A 238 15.33 -6.81 16.47
C LYS A 238 15.82 -5.75 15.48
N HIS A 239 15.14 -4.60 15.40
CA HIS A 239 15.47 -3.55 14.43
C HIS A 239 16.89 -3.01 14.56
N PHE A 240 17.49 -3.00 15.75
CA PHE A 240 18.89 -2.59 15.91
C PHE A 240 19.86 -3.56 15.22
N GLU A 241 19.66 -4.87 15.35
CA GLU A 241 20.46 -5.89 14.64
C GLU A 241 20.35 -5.70 13.12
N ILE A 242 19.12 -5.47 12.63
CA ILE A 242 18.81 -5.24 11.21
C ILE A 242 19.46 -3.96 10.67
N LEU A 243 19.36 -2.85 11.43
CA LEU A 243 19.93 -1.56 11.04
C LEU A 243 21.45 -1.56 11.07
N CYS A 244 22.05 -2.28 12.00
CA CYS A 244 23.50 -2.41 12.08
C CYS A 244 24.04 -3.24 10.93
N HIS A 245 23.34 -4.30 10.54
CA HIS A 245 23.66 -5.04 9.33
C HIS A 245 23.65 -4.11 8.10
N GLN A 246 22.68 -3.20 8.00
CA GLN A 246 22.61 -2.25 6.88
C GLN A 246 23.72 -1.20 6.91
N HIS A 247 23.96 -0.58 8.07
CA HIS A 247 24.83 0.58 8.22
C HIS A 247 26.32 0.20 8.17
N SER A 248 26.72 -0.90 8.81
CA SER A 248 28.13 -1.25 8.97
C SER A 248 28.72 -2.03 7.78
N LEU A 249 27.90 -2.73 7.00
CA LEU A 249 28.37 -3.68 5.98
C LEU A 249 28.06 -3.25 4.53
N GLY A 250 27.54 -2.03 4.31
CA GLY A 250 27.22 -1.52 2.96
C GLY A 250 26.27 -2.44 2.18
N VAL A 251 25.38 -3.11 2.89
CA VAL A 251 24.67 -4.29 2.39
C VAL A 251 23.64 -3.88 1.33
N PRO A 252 23.52 -4.61 0.21
CA PRO A 252 22.45 -4.40 -0.74
C PRO A 252 21.07 -4.44 -0.09
N GLN A 253 20.17 -3.54 -0.51
CA GLN A 253 18.81 -3.41 -0.01
C GLN A 253 18.04 -4.75 0.04
N GLN A 254 18.26 -5.65 -0.92
CA GLN A 254 17.63 -6.97 -0.95
C GLN A 254 17.97 -7.84 0.27
N LYS A 255 19.24 -7.87 0.70
CA LYS A 255 19.66 -8.65 1.87
C LYS A 255 19.09 -8.04 3.16
N PHE A 256 18.96 -6.72 3.21
CA PHE A 256 18.27 -6.05 4.31
C PHE A 256 16.80 -6.48 4.40
N SER A 257 16.08 -6.45 3.27
CA SER A 257 14.69 -6.91 3.20
C SER A 257 14.54 -8.37 3.65
N GLN A 258 15.45 -9.26 3.23
CA GLN A 258 15.48 -10.67 3.66
C GLN A 258 15.72 -10.83 5.16
N ALA A 259 16.66 -10.07 5.72
CA ALA A 259 16.94 -10.09 7.15
C ALA A 259 15.73 -9.61 7.95
N MET A 260 15.12 -8.49 7.53
CA MET A 260 13.90 -7.98 8.15
C MET A 260 12.78 -9.03 8.13
N GLU A 261 12.48 -9.60 6.97
CA GLU A 261 11.46 -10.65 6.82
C GLU A 261 11.72 -11.86 7.72
N THR A 262 12.96 -12.35 7.78
CA THR A 262 13.35 -13.46 8.67
C THR A 262 13.05 -13.15 10.14
N HIS A 263 13.23 -11.91 10.57
CA HIS A 263 12.91 -11.50 11.93
C HIS A 263 11.41 -11.36 12.16
N LEU A 264 10.67 -10.84 11.19
CA LEU A 264 9.20 -10.76 11.25
C LEU A 264 8.59 -12.17 11.38
N GLU A 265 9.05 -13.13 10.58
CA GLU A 265 8.59 -14.53 10.63
C GLU A 265 8.88 -15.20 11.97
N LYS A 266 10.01 -14.88 12.62
CA LYS A 266 10.34 -15.44 13.94
C LYS A 266 9.53 -14.80 15.06
N ASP A 267 9.31 -13.49 14.98
CA ASP A 267 8.63 -12.73 16.02
C ASP A 267 7.10 -12.86 15.95
N THR A 268 6.53 -13.29 14.82
CA THR A 268 5.10 -13.57 14.57
C THR A 268 4.16 -12.64 15.35
N TYR A 269 3.58 -13.16 16.43
CA TYR A 269 2.61 -12.51 17.30
C TYR A 269 3.14 -11.22 17.94
N ARG A 270 4.43 -11.14 18.27
CA ARG A 270 5.01 -9.94 18.91
C ARG A 270 5.01 -8.75 17.96
N PHE A 271 5.40 -8.96 16.70
CA PHE A 271 5.36 -7.90 15.69
C PHE A 271 3.91 -7.46 15.42
N VAL A 272 3.00 -8.41 15.18
CA VAL A 272 1.57 -8.14 14.98
C VAL A 272 0.99 -7.35 16.15
N LYS A 273 1.28 -7.74 17.40
CA LYS A 273 0.84 -7.03 18.61
C LYS A 273 1.37 -5.60 18.68
N MET A 274 2.62 -5.37 18.25
CA MET A 274 3.21 -4.01 18.20
C MET A 274 2.54 -3.13 17.14
N LEU A 275 2.11 -3.69 16.01
CA LEU A 275 1.38 -2.96 14.97
C LEU A 275 -0.06 -2.63 15.40
N ILE A 276 -0.79 -3.63 15.90
CA ILE A 276 -2.23 -3.51 16.17
C ILE A 276 -2.54 -2.90 17.54
N GLY A 277 -1.67 -3.09 18.53
CA GLY A 277 -1.88 -2.63 19.90
C GLY A 277 -2.20 -1.13 20.02
N PRO A 278 -1.43 -0.24 19.37
CA PRO A 278 -1.74 1.19 19.35
C PRO A 278 -3.10 1.51 18.73
N TYR A 279 -3.47 0.80 17.66
CA TYR A 279 -4.76 1.00 16.99
C TYR A 279 -5.94 0.58 17.86
N ILE A 280 -5.88 -0.61 18.46
CA ILE A 280 -6.90 -1.09 19.41
C ILE A 280 -7.03 -0.13 20.58
N SER A 281 -5.89 0.34 21.13
CA SER A 281 -5.89 1.32 22.22
C SER A 281 -6.57 2.62 21.82
N TYR A 282 -6.37 3.08 20.59
CA TYR A 282 -6.97 4.30 20.06
C TYR A 282 -8.50 4.16 19.86
N ILE A 283 -8.98 3.11 19.19
CA ILE A 283 -10.42 2.92 18.96
C ILE A 283 -11.20 2.63 20.25
N GLN A 284 -10.51 2.20 21.31
CA GLN A 284 -11.10 1.97 22.63
C GLN A 284 -11.21 3.24 23.49
N GLN A 285 -10.72 4.39 23.02
CA GLN A 285 -10.84 5.66 23.73
C GLN A 285 -12.33 6.06 23.91
N PRO A 286 -12.70 6.70 25.04
CA PRO A 286 -14.10 7.04 25.33
C PRO A 286 -14.83 7.80 24.22
N GLY A 287 -14.13 8.70 23.51
CA GLY A 287 -14.70 9.48 22.41
C GLY A 287 -15.16 8.66 21.20
N PHE A 288 -14.53 7.50 20.95
CA PHE A 288 -14.98 6.57 19.90
C PHE A 288 -16.12 5.69 20.38
N LYS A 289 -16.03 5.18 21.62
CA LYS A 289 -17.08 4.33 22.22
C LYS A 289 -18.45 5.00 22.31
N GLN A 290 -18.49 6.32 22.49
CA GLN A 290 -19.75 7.07 22.53
C GLN A 290 -20.44 7.22 21.17
N LYS A 291 -19.71 7.06 20.06
CA LYS A 291 -20.23 7.21 18.68
C LYS A 291 -20.65 5.89 18.02
N ILE A 292 -20.36 4.75 18.63
CA ILE A 292 -20.72 3.40 18.14
C ILE A 292 -21.94 2.89 18.94
N LYS A 293 -23.01 3.70 18.99
CA LYS A 293 -24.30 3.29 19.56
C LYS A 293 -25.34 3.25 18.46
#